data_AF-A0A9J6F796-F1
#
_entry.id   AF-A0A9J6F796-F1
#
_cell.length_a   1.000
_cell.length_b   1.000
_cell.length_c   1.000
_cell.angle_alpha   90.00
_cell.angle_beta   90.00
_cell.angle_gamma   90.00
#
_symmetry.space_group_name_H-M   'P 1'
#
loop_
_entity.id
_entity.type
_entity.pdbx_description
1 polymer ?
#
loop_
_entity_poly.entity_id
_entity_poly.type
_entity_poly.pdbx_seq_one_letter_code
_entity_poly.pdbx_strand_id
1 'polypeptide(L)'
;MWARGLAQPKIATAVGTTQSTVDRIIQAFRDEGRISDAARNYRRKTTEDEDCAMIAAAFADPFITVVQIRDSAGIDVCDRLCARGFVKLG
;
A
#
# COMPACT_ATOMS: atom_id res chain seq x y z
N MET A 1 16.53 -3.07 22.62
CA MET A 1 17.46 -2.11 23.27
C MET A 1 16.72 -1.15 24.18
N TRP A 2 15.71 -0.43 23.67
CA TRP A 2 14.84 0.44 24.48
C TRP A 2 14.15 -0.29 25.65
N ALA A 3 13.53 -1.45 25.40
CA ALA A 3 12.88 -2.26 26.44
C ALA A 3 13.83 -2.77 27.55
N ARG A 4 15.15 -2.65 27.35
CA ARG A 4 16.20 -2.98 28.33
C ARG A 4 16.75 -1.74 29.03
N GLY A 5 16.08 -0.59 28.90
CA GLY A 5 16.44 0.67 29.55
C GLY A 5 17.51 1.51 28.83
N LEU A 6 17.90 1.17 27.60
CA LEU A 6 18.87 2.01 26.87
C LEU A 6 18.22 3.33 26.44
N ALA A 7 18.97 4.42 26.63
CA ALA A 7 18.59 5.74 26.16
C ALA A 7 18.52 5.78 24.61
N GLN A 8 17.48 6.41 24.08
CA GLN A 8 17.23 6.59 22.64
C GLN A 8 18.44 7.12 21.84
N PRO A 9 19.19 8.14 22.28
CA PRO A 9 20.39 8.59 21.55
C PRO A 9 21.46 7.50 21.42
N LYS A 10 21.66 6.66 22.44
CA LYS A 10 22.61 5.53 22.38
C LYS A 10 22.16 4.47 21.38
N ILE A 11 20.85 4.24 21.28
CA ILE A 11 20.26 3.32 20.29
C ILE A 11 20.49 3.86 18.88
N ALA A 12 20.28 5.15 18.67
CA ALA A 12 20.48 5.80 17.38
C ALA A 12 21.92 5.65 16.88
N THR A 13 22.90 5.93 17.74
CA THR A 13 24.32 5.73 17.43
C THR A 13 24.64 4.26 17.16
N ALA A 14 24.12 3.32 17.96
CA ALA A 14 24.40 1.90 17.81
C ALA A 14 23.85 1.29 16.51
N VAL A 15 22.74 1.83 15.99
CA VAL A 15 22.07 1.35 14.77
C VAL A 15 22.47 2.18 13.53
N GLY A 16 23.20 3.29 13.70
CA GLY A 16 23.60 4.17 12.60
C GLY A 16 22.43 4.97 12.02
N THR A 17 21.49 5.38 12.86
CA THR A 17 20.31 6.15 12.46
C THR A 17 20.17 7.44 13.28
N THR A 18 19.18 8.26 12.96
CA THR A 18 18.88 9.49 13.71
C THR A 18 18.05 9.18 14.95
N GLN A 19 18.20 9.98 16.02
CA GLN A 19 17.38 9.84 17.23
C GLN A 19 15.89 9.96 16.90
N SER A 20 15.51 10.89 16.02
CA SER A 20 14.12 11.06 15.57
C SER A 20 13.53 9.80 14.93
N THR A 21 14.34 8.99 14.25
CA THR A 21 13.90 7.70 13.70
C THR A 21 13.60 6.71 14.83
N VAL A 22 14.48 6.63 15.83
CA VAL A 22 14.28 5.80 17.03
C VAL A 22 13.02 6.22 17.78
N ASP A 23 12.82 7.52 17.97
CA ASP A 23 11.67 8.09 18.66
C ASP A 23 10.37 7.74 17.93
N ARG A 24 10.32 7.93 16.60
CA ARG A 24 9.16 7.58 15.77
C ARG A 24 8.82 6.09 15.86
N ILE A 25 9.82 5.21 15.84
CA ILE A 25 9.61 3.75 15.94
C ILE A 25 9.09 3.37 17.34
N ILE A 26 9.67 3.94 18.40
CA ILE A 26 9.21 3.67 19.77
C ILE A 26 7.78 4.19 19.97
N GLN A 27 7.46 5.37 19.44
CA GLN A 27 6.12 5.94 19.54
C GLN A 27 5.10 5.07 18.79
N ALA A 28 5.40 4.65 17.56
CA ALA A 28 4.56 3.71 16.81
C ALA A 28 4.36 2.38 17.55
N PHE A 29 5.39 1.87 18.21
CA PHE A 29 5.28 0.67 19.02
C PHE A 29 4.42 0.88 20.28
N ARG A 30 4.55 2.03 20.96
CA ARG A 30 3.78 2.34 22.17
C ARG A 30 2.30 2.59 21.89
N ASP A 31 2.00 3.30 20.80
CA ASP A 31 0.66 3.77 20.50
C ASP A 31 -0.13 2.75 19.67
N GLU A 32 0.54 2.08 18.72
CA GLU A 32 -0.11 1.19 17.74
C GLU A 32 0.29 -0.29 17.93
N GLY A 33 1.27 -0.59 18.80
CA GLY A 33 1.87 -1.94 18.89
C GLY A 33 2.68 -2.34 17.65
N ARG A 34 2.94 -1.39 16.74
CA ARG A 34 3.48 -1.67 15.41
C ARG A 34 5.01 -1.57 15.40
N ILE A 35 5.65 -2.66 14.93
CA ILE A 35 7.07 -2.70 14.54
C ILE A 35 7.23 -2.62 13.00
N SER A 36 6.10 -2.77 12.30
CA SER A 36 5.82 -2.47 10.88
C SER A 36 6.40 -1.16 10.35
N ASP A 37 6.40 -0.91 9.04
CA ASP A 37 6.09 0.42 8.54
C ASP A 37 4.57 0.64 8.59
N ALA A 38 4.13 1.90 8.72
CA ALA A 38 2.72 2.23 8.62
C ALA A 38 2.25 1.96 7.19
N ALA A 39 0.98 1.56 7.03
CA ALA A 39 0.38 1.47 5.71
C ALA A 39 0.53 2.82 5.01
N ARG A 40 1.20 2.81 3.85
CA ARG A 40 1.42 4.04 3.09
C ARG A 40 0.07 4.54 2.60
N ASN A 41 -0.31 5.75 3.01
CA ASN A 41 -1.57 6.36 2.60
C ASN A 41 -1.47 6.81 1.14
N TYR A 42 -1.75 5.89 0.21
CA TYR A 42 -1.97 6.22 -1.19
C TYR A 42 -3.46 6.42 -1.43
N ARG A 43 -3.82 7.54 -2.06
CA ARG A 43 -5.18 7.73 -2.55
C ARG A 43 -5.43 6.71 -3.68
N ARG A 44 -6.31 5.73 -3.43
CA ARG A 44 -6.79 4.84 -4.50
C ARG A 44 -7.56 5.68 -5.51
N LYS A 45 -7.34 5.37 -6.78
CA LYS A 45 -8.07 5.97 -7.91
C LYS A 45 -9.22 5.09 -8.39
N THR A 46 -9.18 3.80 -8.06
CA THR A 46 -10.27 2.83 -8.25
C THR A 46 -10.87 2.44 -6.90
N THR A 47 -12.17 2.18 -6.89
CA THR A 47 -12.91 1.58 -5.79
C THR A 47 -12.79 0.05 -5.83
N GLU A 48 -13.17 -0.62 -4.75
CA GLU A 48 -13.15 -2.09 -4.70
C GLU A 48 -14.16 -2.70 -5.67
N ASP A 49 -15.32 -2.06 -5.85
CA ASP A 49 -16.34 -2.50 -6.81
C ASP A 49 -15.85 -2.39 -8.26
N GLU A 50 -15.15 -1.31 -8.59
CA GLU A 50 -14.53 -1.13 -9.91
C GLU A 50 -13.45 -2.19 -10.16
N ASP A 51 -12.59 -2.49 -9.18
CA ASP A 51 -11.59 -3.54 -9.29
C ASP A 51 -12.25 -4.93 -9.47
N CYS A 52 -13.32 -5.21 -8.74
CA CYS A 52 -14.12 -6.43 -8.90
C CYS A 52 -14.75 -6.56 -10.29
N ALA A 53 -15.27 -5.47 -10.84
CA ALA A 53 -15.83 -5.45 -12.19
C ALA A 53 -14.76 -5.69 -13.26
N MET A 54 -13.56 -5.11 -13.10
CA MET A 54 -12.41 -5.39 -13.97
C MET A 54 -12.05 -6.89 -13.94
N ILE A 55 -12.00 -7.50 -12.75
CA ILE A 55 -11.70 -8.93 -12.59
C ILE A 55 -12.76 -9.79 -13.26
N ALA A 56 -14.04 -9.50 -13.02
CA ALA A 56 -15.15 -10.26 -13.60
C ALA A 56 -15.13 -10.20 -15.13
N ALA A 57 -14.86 -9.02 -15.71
CA ALA A 57 -14.76 -8.85 -17.15
C ALA A 57 -13.61 -9.66 -17.77
N ALA A 58 -12.42 -9.63 -17.16
CA ALA A 58 -11.28 -10.42 -17.65
C ALA A 58 -11.42 -11.92 -17.40
N PHE A 59 -12.13 -12.32 -16.36
CA PHE A 59 -12.44 -13.73 -16.13
C PHE A 59 -13.44 -14.26 -17.17
N ALA A 60 -14.43 -13.44 -17.55
CA ALA A 60 -15.41 -13.79 -18.57
C ALA A 60 -14.78 -13.87 -19.98
N ASP A 61 -13.84 -12.97 -20.31
CA ASP A 61 -13.09 -12.99 -21.55
C ASP A 61 -11.61 -12.62 -21.31
N PRO A 62 -10.69 -13.61 -21.30
CA PRO A 62 -9.26 -13.36 -21.09
C PRO A 62 -8.57 -12.49 -22.15
N PHE A 63 -9.20 -12.27 -23.31
CA PHE A 63 -8.66 -11.44 -24.40
C PHE A 63 -9.30 -10.05 -24.47
N ILE A 64 -10.18 -9.72 -23.53
CA ILE A 64 -10.83 -8.42 -23.47
C ILE A 64 -9.78 -7.30 -23.34
N THR A 65 -9.98 -6.23 -24.10
CA THR A 65 -9.09 -5.07 -24.03
C THR A 65 -9.45 -4.16 -22.85
N VAL A 66 -8.47 -3.42 -22.36
CA VAL A 66 -8.65 -2.45 -21.27
C VAL A 66 -9.73 -1.41 -21.56
N VAL A 67 -9.86 -1.00 -22.84
CA VAL A 67 -10.90 -0.06 -23.29
C VAL A 67 -12.28 -0.70 -23.15
N GLN A 68 -12.44 -1.94 -23.60
CA GLN A 68 -13.71 -2.67 -23.48
C GLN A 68 -14.09 -2.94 -22.02
N ILE A 69 -13.12 -3.23 -21.14
CA ILE A 69 -13.36 -3.37 -19.69
C ILE A 69 -13.86 -2.05 -19.12
N ARG A 70 -13.20 -0.94 -19.45
CA ARG A 70 -13.61 0.38 -18.98
C ARG A 70 -15.04 0.71 -19.39
N ASP A 71 -15.36 0.46 -20.66
CA ASP A 71 -16.66 0.77 -21.23
C ASP A 71 -17.76 -0.16 -20.65
N SER A 72 -17.46 -1.44 -20.47
CA SER A 72 -18.42 -2.42 -19.91
C SER A 72 -18.63 -2.30 -18.39
N ALA A 73 -17.59 -1.93 -17.64
CA ALA A 73 -17.64 -1.75 -16.20
C ALA A 73 -17.98 -0.31 -15.78
N GLY A 74 -18.09 0.63 -16.72
CA GLY A 74 -18.46 2.03 -16.44
C GLY A 74 -17.44 2.80 -15.60
N ILE A 75 -16.16 2.43 -15.69
CA ILE A 75 -15.10 2.94 -14.80
C ILE A 75 -14.46 4.18 -15.41
N ASP A 76 -14.48 5.33 -14.72
CA ASP A 76 -13.84 6.56 -15.22
C ASP A 76 -12.35 6.64 -14.82
N VAL A 77 -11.54 5.74 -15.37
CA VAL A 77 -10.08 5.74 -15.19
C VAL A 77 -9.34 5.64 -16.51
N CYS A 78 -8.11 6.19 -16.55
CA CYS A 78 -7.28 6.08 -17.75
C CYS A 78 -6.80 4.63 -17.98
N ASP A 79 -6.58 4.26 -19.24
CA ASP A 79 -6.23 2.89 -19.66
C ASP A 79 -5.00 2.34 -18.93
N ARG A 80 -3.99 3.20 -18.70
CA ARG A 80 -2.78 2.81 -17.96
C ARG A 80 -3.09 2.40 -16.51
N LEU A 81 -4.05 3.04 -15.86
CA LEU A 81 -4.43 2.71 -14.49
C LEU A 81 -5.22 1.40 -14.45
N CYS A 82 -6.15 1.22 -15.38
CA CYS A 82 -6.92 -0.01 -15.54
C CYS A 82 -5.99 -1.20 -15.82
N ALA A 83 -5.02 -1.06 -16.73
CA ALA A 83 -3.98 -2.06 -16.99
C ALA A 83 -3.10 -2.37 -15.75
N ARG A 84 -2.77 -1.34 -14.95
CA ARG A 84 -2.02 -1.55 -13.69
C ARG A 84 -2.84 -2.23 -12.60
N GLY A 85 -4.16 -2.10 -12.63
CA GLY A 85 -5.07 -2.87 -11.77
C GLY A 85 -4.87 -4.37 -12.01
N PHE A 86 -4.90 -4.79 -13.28
CA PHE A 86 -4.66 -6.19 -13.67
C PHE A 86 -3.31 -6.74 -13.22
N VAL A 87 -2.22 -5.99 -13.39
CA VAL A 87 -0.86 -6.46 -13.01
C VAL A 87 -0.72 -6.67 -11.50
N LYS A 88 -1.55 -6.04 -10.67
CA LYS A 88 -1.52 -6.25 -9.20
C LYS A 88 -2.28 -7.51 -8.76
N LEU A 89 -3.05 -8.13 -9.65
CA LEU A 89 -4.00 -9.21 -9.34
C LEU A 89 -3.53 -10.59 -9.81
N GLY A 90 -2.42 -10.67 -10.57
CA GLY A 90 -1.71 -11.90 -10.90
C GLY A 90 -0.38 -12.00 -10.14
#